data_AF-R6ZWG1-F1
#
_entry.id   AF-R6ZWG1-F1
#
_cell.length_a   1.000
_cell.length_b   1.000
_cell.length_c   1.000
_cell.angle_alpha   90.00
_cell.angle_beta   90.00
_cell.angle_gamma   90.00
#
_symmetry.space_group_name_H-M   'P 1'
#
loop_
_entity.id
_entity.type
_entity.pdbx_description
1 polymer ?
#
loop_
_entity_poly.entity_id
_entity_poly.type
_entity_poly.pdbx_seq_one_letter_code
_entity_poly.pdbx_strand_id
1 'polypeptide(L)'
;MPDITELSLEEPKIIRQGGKYGVRLKASAPSLHLMRADINTTISPIVGSEAQSKELVDYLLQEFEENPTKLWESNIFGKSLHDLMNEGLQNKLYKMPVEARMKLQEALERVINEGCNGLICFIL
;
A
#
# COMPACT_ATOMS: atom_id res chain seq x y z
N MET A 1 -3.15 19.76 -7.53
CA MET A 1 -4.32 20.61 -7.21
C MET A 1 -5.41 20.17 -8.17
N PRO A 2 -6.63 19.87 -7.71
CA PRO A 2 -7.68 19.31 -8.57
C PRO A 2 -7.98 20.24 -9.73
N ASP A 3 -8.24 19.64 -10.89
CA ASP A 3 -8.56 20.38 -12.09
C ASP A 3 -9.97 20.96 -12.00
N ILE A 4 -10.27 22.01 -12.78
CA ILE A 4 -11.58 22.68 -12.68
C ILE A 4 -12.73 21.73 -13.06
N THR A 5 -12.43 20.73 -13.89
CA THR A 5 -13.35 19.68 -14.32
C THR A 5 -13.65 18.67 -13.22
N GLU A 6 -12.82 18.59 -12.18
CA GLU A 6 -12.99 17.70 -11.04
C GLU A 6 -13.72 18.38 -9.86
N LEU A 7 -13.99 19.68 -9.98
CA LEU A 7 -14.74 20.44 -8.98
C LEU A 7 -16.24 20.19 -9.11
N SER A 8 -16.85 19.77 -8.01
CA SER A 8 -18.30 19.76 -7.83
C SER A 8 -18.71 20.99 -7.02
N LEU A 9 -19.63 21.79 -7.57
CA LEU A 9 -20.19 22.98 -6.90
C LEU A 9 -21.66 22.74 -6.57
N GLU A 10 -22.03 22.86 -5.30
CA GLU A 10 -23.43 22.82 -4.88
C GLU A 10 -24.13 24.15 -5.21
N GLU A 11 -25.46 24.10 -5.39
CA GLU A 11 -26.27 25.29 -5.66
C GLU A 11 -26.05 26.37 -4.58
N PRO A 12 -25.73 27.62 -4.96
CA PRO A 12 -25.59 28.72 -4.02
C PRO A 12 -26.86 28.96 -3.22
N LYS A 13 -26.75 29.06 -1.89
CA LYS A 13 -27.90 29.28 -1.00
C LYS A 13 -27.79 30.62 -0.31
N ILE A 14 -28.90 31.38 -0.27
CA ILE A 14 -28.97 32.60 0.54
C ILE A 14 -28.98 32.19 2.02
N ILE A 15 -28.11 32.80 2.81
CA ILE A 15 -28.04 32.64 4.25
C ILE A 15 -28.33 33.96 4.94
N ARG A 16 -28.96 33.91 6.12
CA ARG A 16 -29.22 35.09 6.96
C ARG A 16 -28.55 34.89 8.31
N GLN A 17 -27.69 35.84 8.71
CA GLN A 17 -27.01 35.80 10.01
C GLN A 17 -26.94 37.21 10.59
N GLY A 18 -27.43 37.40 11.82
CA GLY A 18 -27.40 38.70 12.52
C GLY A 18 -28.06 39.86 11.76
N GLY A 19 -29.18 39.61 11.07
CA GLY A 19 -29.89 40.62 10.28
C GLY A 19 -29.30 40.93 8.90
N LYS A 20 -28.14 40.36 8.54
CA LYS A 20 -27.51 40.49 7.22
C LYS A 20 -27.80 39.28 6.34
N TYR A 21 -27.78 39.48 5.02
CA TYR A 21 -27.89 38.43 4.00
C TYR A 21 -26.52 38.13 3.39
N GLY A 22 -26.29 36.87 3.05
CA GLY A 22 -25.10 36.41 2.35
C GLY A 22 -25.40 35.22 1.45
N VAL A 23 -24.39 34.72 0.76
CA VAL A 23 -24.47 33.54 -0.10
C VAL A 23 -23.51 32.48 0.42
N ARG A 24 -24.00 31.26 0.61
CA ARG A 24 -23.18 30.08 0.91
C ARG A 24 -22.82 29.40 -0.39
N LEU A 25 -21.52 29.27 -0.64
CA LEU A 25 -20.95 28.47 -1.73
C LEU A 25 -20.27 27.25 -1.10
N LYS A 26 -20.45 26.07 -1.69
CA LYS A 26 -19.79 24.83 -1.24
C LYS A 26 -19.28 24.09 -2.46
N ALA A 27 -17.97 23.83 -2.47
CA ALA A 27 -17.30 23.07 -3.52
C ALA A 27 -16.57 21.86 -2.92
N SER A 28 -16.42 20.80 -3.69
CA SER A 28 -15.59 19.64 -3.35
C SER A 28 -14.82 19.15 -4.57
N ALA A 29 -13.70 18.49 -4.34
CA ALA A 29 -12.93 17.80 -5.37
C ALA A 29 -12.19 16.62 -4.75
N PRO A 30 -11.90 15.55 -5.52
CA PRO A 30 -11.10 14.43 -5.06
C PRO A 30 -9.64 14.82 -4.85
N SER A 31 -8.95 14.08 -3.98
CA SER A 31 -7.50 14.18 -3.81
C SER A 31 -6.88 12.79 -3.86
N LEU A 32 -5.83 12.62 -4.67
CA LEU A 32 -5.08 11.36 -4.78
C LEU A 32 -3.82 11.42 -3.93
N HIS A 33 -3.72 10.52 -2.96
CA HIS A 33 -2.56 10.37 -2.09
C HIS A 33 -1.89 9.02 -2.34
N LEU A 34 -0.77 9.04 -3.05
CA LEU A 34 0.06 7.86 -3.28
C LEU A 34 0.95 7.61 -2.07
N MET A 35 0.90 6.40 -1.51
CA MET A 35 1.75 5.99 -0.40
C MET A 35 2.60 4.79 -0.83
N ARG A 36 3.90 4.84 -0.55
CA ARG A 36 4.79 3.69 -0.72
C ARG A 36 4.68 2.80 0.52
N ALA A 37 4.45 1.51 0.31
CA ALA A 37 4.51 0.49 1.34
C ALA A 37 5.60 -0.52 0.98
N ASP A 38 6.57 -0.69 1.86
CA ASP A 38 7.66 -1.64 1.66
C ASP A 38 7.21 -3.02 2.18
N ILE A 39 7.14 -4.00 1.29
CA ILE A 39 6.62 -5.35 1.58
C ILE A 39 7.79 -6.32 1.67
N ASN A 40 7.94 -6.90 2.86
CA ASN A 40 8.96 -7.92 3.10
C ASN A 40 8.33 -9.29 3.01
N THR A 41 8.99 -10.24 2.35
CA THR A 41 8.60 -11.66 2.36
C THR A 41 9.80 -12.55 2.63
N THR A 42 9.54 -13.73 3.15
CA THR A 42 10.54 -14.75 3.44
C THR A 42 9.97 -16.08 3.01
N ILE A 43 10.77 -16.87 2.32
CA ILE A 43 10.44 -18.25 1.98
C ILE A 43 11.40 -19.18 2.73
N SER A 44 10.87 -20.32 3.19
CA SER A 44 11.65 -21.37 3.85
C SER A 44 11.46 -22.66 3.06
N PRO A 45 12.22 -22.86 1.96
CA PRO A 45 12.12 -24.07 1.14
C PRO A 45 12.38 -25.33 1.98
N ILE A 46 11.50 -26.34 1.89
CA ILE A 46 11.67 -27.62 2.58
C ILE A 46 12.22 -28.65 1.58
N VAL A 47 13.49 -29.00 1.74
CA VAL A 47 14.28 -29.88 0.84
C VAL A 47 14.36 -31.34 1.28
N GLY A 48 13.85 -31.69 2.47
CA GLY A 48 13.92 -33.05 3.01
C GLY A 48 15.03 -33.22 4.05
N SER A 49 16.12 -33.91 3.70
CA SER A 49 17.23 -34.23 4.61
C SER A 49 18.16 -33.04 4.89
N GLU A 50 18.95 -33.14 5.96
CA GLU A 50 19.97 -32.13 6.30
C GLU A 50 21.02 -31.98 5.20
N ALA A 51 21.47 -33.08 4.60
CA ALA A 51 22.43 -33.07 3.50
C ALA A 51 21.91 -32.27 2.29
N GLN A 52 20.64 -32.47 1.92
CA GLN A 52 20.00 -31.71 0.84
C GLN A 52 19.82 -30.22 1.19
N SER A 53 19.66 -29.91 2.48
CA SER A 53 19.59 -28.52 2.94
C SER A 53 20.92 -27.81 2.82
N LYS A 54 22.01 -28.51 3.16
CA LYS A 54 23.35 -27.99 3.01
C LYS A 54 23.74 -27.77 1.55
N GLU A 55 23.42 -28.74 0.68
CA GLU A 55 23.66 -28.64 -0.76
C GLU A 55 22.93 -27.44 -1.38
N LEU A 56 21.67 -27.19 -0.99
CA LEU A 56 20.92 -26.03 -1.47
C LEU A 56 21.56 -24.72 -1.01
N VAL A 57 22.02 -24.64 0.25
CA VAL A 57 22.67 -23.44 0.77
C VAL A 57 23.98 -23.17 0.01
N ASP A 58 24.82 -24.18 -0.16
CA ASP A 58 26.09 -24.06 -0.87
C ASP A 58 25.87 -23.61 -2.33
N TYR A 59 24.86 -24.18 -3.01
CA TYR A 59 24.46 -23.77 -4.36
C TYR A 59 24.02 -22.29 -4.42
N LEU A 60 23.13 -21.85 -3.54
CA LEU A 60 22.64 -20.48 -3.52
C LEU A 60 23.72 -19.47 -3.17
N LEU A 61 24.65 -19.83 -2.28
CA LEU A 61 25.79 -18.99 -1.93
C LEU A 61 26.73 -18.80 -3.12
N GLN A 62 27.04 -19.88 -3.85
CA GLN A 62 27.88 -19.80 -5.04
C GLN A 62 27.24 -18.89 -6.11
N GLU A 63 25.96 -19.07 -6.41
CA GLU A 63 25.23 -18.23 -7.38
C GLU A 63 25.18 -16.76 -6.94
N PHE A 64 25.01 -16.52 -5.63
CA PHE A 64 25.01 -15.17 -5.07
C PHE A 64 26.36 -14.47 -5.20
N GLU A 65 27.47 -15.18 -4.95
CA GLU A 65 28.83 -14.64 -5.09
C GLU A 65 29.19 -14.37 -6.55
N GLU A 66 28.76 -15.22 -7.48
CA GLU A 66 29.00 -15.03 -8.91
C GLU A 66 28.17 -13.87 -9.49
N ASN A 67 26.85 -13.86 -9.27
CA ASN A 67 25.97 -12.79 -9.72
C ASN A 67 24.64 -12.77 -8.94
N PRO A 68 24.45 -11.82 -8.00
CA PRO A 68 23.22 -11.69 -7.23
C PRO A 68 21.94 -11.53 -8.08
N THR A 69 22.06 -11.03 -9.31
CA THR A 69 20.91 -10.85 -10.20
C THR A 69 20.47 -12.17 -10.82
N LYS A 70 21.40 -13.07 -11.12
CA LYS A 70 21.09 -14.41 -11.67
C LYS A 70 20.44 -15.31 -10.63
N LEU A 71 20.69 -15.07 -9.34
CA LEU A 71 20.06 -15.80 -8.25
C LEU A 71 18.52 -15.79 -8.35
N TRP A 72 17.93 -14.73 -8.90
CA TRP A 72 16.49 -14.65 -9.13
C TRP A 72 15.97 -15.69 -10.11
N GLU A 73 16.80 -16.11 -11.06
CA GLU A 73 16.50 -17.13 -12.08
C GLU A 73 16.81 -18.55 -11.58
N SER A 74 17.52 -18.68 -10.44
CA SER A 74 17.86 -19.98 -9.86
C SER A 74 16.62 -20.81 -9.59
N ASN A 75 16.65 -22.06 -10.07
CA ASN A 75 15.52 -22.97 -9.98
C ASN A 75 15.53 -23.69 -8.63
N ILE A 76 14.51 -23.46 -7.83
CA ILE A 76 14.29 -24.08 -6.52
C ILE A 76 12.97 -24.86 -6.61
N PHE A 77 13.07 -26.19 -6.66
CA PHE A 77 11.93 -27.11 -6.77
C PHE A 77 11.00 -26.92 -7.98
N GLY A 78 11.57 -26.61 -9.14
CA GLY A 78 10.79 -26.44 -10.37
C GLY A 78 10.13 -25.07 -10.52
N LYS A 79 10.46 -24.11 -9.65
CA LYS A 79 10.12 -22.69 -9.77
C LYS A 79 11.36 -21.83 -9.61
N SER A 80 11.39 -20.66 -10.25
CA SER A 80 12.46 -19.70 -9.99
C SER A 80 12.33 -19.11 -8.58
N LEU A 81 13.45 -18.68 -7.99
CA LEU A 81 13.43 -17.92 -6.73
C LEU A 81 12.54 -16.68 -6.84
N HIS A 82 12.56 -16.01 -8.00
CA HIS A 82 11.70 -14.87 -8.30
C HIS A 82 10.21 -15.23 -8.16
N ASP A 83 9.77 -16.34 -8.73
CA ASP A 83 8.37 -16.76 -8.67
C ASP A 83 7.94 -17.07 -7.23
N LEU A 84 8.78 -17.78 -6.48
CA LEU A 84 8.52 -18.10 -5.08
C LEU A 84 8.40 -16.83 -4.22
N MET A 85 9.27 -15.85 -4.45
CA MET A 85 9.24 -14.58 -3.75
C MET A 85 8.01 -13.74 -4.15
N ASN A 86 7.70 -13.69 -5.45
CA ASN A 86 6.54 -12.96 -5.96
C ASN A 86 5.23 -13.54 -5.41
N GLU A 87 5.09 -14.87 -5.32
CA GLU A 87 3.94 -15.51 -4.66
C GLU A 87 3.79 -15.04 -3.20
N GLY A 88 4.89 -14.97 -2.45
CA GLY A 88 4.90 -14.45 -1.08
C GLY A 88 4.48 -12.98 -1.00
N LEU A 89 4.96 -12.14 -1.91
CA LEU A 89 4.61 -10.71 -1.99
C LEU A 89 3.14 -10.51 -2.35
N GLN A 90 2.65 -11.20 -3.39
CA GLN A 90 1.25 -11.16 -3.83
C GLN A 90 0.33 -11.55 -2.68
N ASN A 91 0.63 -12.65 -1.98
CA ASN A 91 -0.17 -13.08 -0.84
C ASN A 91 -0.26 -12.01 0.27
N LYS A 92 0.81 -11.24 0.51
CA LYS A 92 0.79 -10.15 1.50
C LYS A 92 0.02 -8.92 1.01
N LEU A 93 0.10 -8.59 -0.28
CA LEU A 93 -0.66 -7.48 -0.89
C LEU A 93 -2.17 -7.63 -0.69
N TYR A 94 -2.69 -8.86 -0.76
CA TYR A 94 -4.11 -9.12 -0.56
C TYR A 94 -4.55 -9.19 0.91
N LYS A 95 -3.63 -9.10 1.88
CA LYS A 95 -4.00 -9.22 3.31
C LYS A 95 -4.76 -8.02 3.86
N MET A 96 -4.58 -6.83 3.29
CA MET A 96 -5.27 -5.65 3.81
C MET A 96 -6.74 -5.67 3.37
N PRO A 97 -7.70 -5.86 4.30
CA PRO A 97 -9.11 -5.94 3.95
C PRO A 97 -9.63 -4.58 3.49
N VAL A 98 -10.70 -4.61 2.66
CA VAL A 98 -11.31 -3.39 2.10
C VAL A 98 -11.75 -2.42 3.19
N GLU A 99 -12.33 -2.91 4.28
CA GLU A 99 -12.77 -2.06 5.39
C GLU A 99 -11.62 -1.27 6.03
N ALA A 100 -10.44 -1.89 6.20
CA ALA A 100 -9.27 -1.18 6.72
C ALA A 100 -8.78 -0.09 5.75
N ARG A 101 -8.87 -0.32 4.43
CA ARG A 101 -8.54 0.69 3.41
C ARG A 101 -9.49 1.87 3.49
N MET A 102 -10.79 1.62 3.63
CA MET A 102 -11.79 2.66 3.78
C MET A 102 -11.55 3.50 5.05
N LYS A 103 -11.27 2.87 6.20
CA LYS A 103 -10.95 3.61 7.44
C LYS A 103 -9.70 4.49 7.31
N LEU A 104 -8.68 4.01 6.59
CA LEU A 104 -7.47 4.79 6.30
C LEU A 104 -7.77 6.01 5.42
N GLN A 105 -8.59 5.83 4.39
CA GLN A 105 -9.06 6.92 3.53
C GLN A 105 -9.87 7.94 4.33
N GLU A 106 -10.86 7.51 5.12
CA GLU A 106 -11.69 8.39 5.95
C GLU A 106 -10.85 9.19 6.96
N ALA A 107 -9.88 8.54 7.61
CA ALA A 107 -8.97 9.22 8.52
C ALA A 107 -8.19 10.33 7.80
N LEU A 108 -7.68 10.04 6.59
CA LEU A 108 -6.98 11.03 5.77
C LEU A 108 -7.89 12.18 5.33
N GLU A 109 -9.11 11.89 4.88
CA GLU A 109 -10.11 12.89 4.48
C GLU A 109 -10.47 13.83 5.65
N ARG A 110 -10.67 13.28 6.85
CA ARG A 110 -10.96 14.09 8.05
C ARG A 110 -9.78 15.00 8.40
N VAL A 111 -8.56 14.49 8.34
CA VAL A 111 -7.34 15.29 8.60
C VAL A 111 -7.22 16.46 7.62
N ILE A 112 -7.55 16.26 6.34
CA ILE A 112 -7.48 17.31 5.32
C ILE A 112 -8.58 18.35 5.52
N ASN A 113 -9.83 17.93 5.79
CA ASN A 113 -10.98 18.84 5.86
C ASN A 113 -11.10 19.56 7.20
N GLU A 114 -10.86 18.87 8.31
CA GLU A 114 -11.09 19.36 9.66
C GLU A 114 -9.79 19.82 10.33
N GLY A 115 -8.64 19.48 9.74
CA GLY A 115 -7.33 19.59 10.37
C GLY A 115 -7.12 18.48 11.41
N CYS A 116 -5.87 18.26 11.79
CA CYS A 116 -5.53 17.34 12.87
C CYS A 116 -4.54 18.02 13.84
N ASN A 117 -5.00 18.24 15.07
CA ASN A 117 -4.18 18.79 16.15
C ASN A 117 -3.58 17.70 17.06
N GLY A 118 -3.61 16.43 16.63
CA GLY A 118 -3.32 15.28 17.49
C GLY A 118 -2.84 14.02 16.76
N LEU A 119 -3.23 12.85 17.29
CA LEU A 119 -2.79 11.50 16.91
C LEU A 119 -3.78 10.81 15.97
N ILE A 120 -3.26 10.12 14.95
CA ILE A 120 -4.00 9.08 14.22
C ILE A 120 -3.54 7.72 14.78
N CYS A 121 -4.47 6.92 15.29
CA CYS A 121 -4.17 5.59 15.84
C CYS A 121 -4.87 4.52 15.00
N PHE A 122 -4.09 3.53 14.55
CA PHE A 122 -4.60 2.33 13.89
C PHE A 122 -4.50 1.14 14.84
N ILE A 123 -5.63 0.46 15.08
CA ILE A 123 -5.68 -0.79 15.85
C ILE A 123 -5.83 -1.93 14.84
N LEU A 124 -4.91 -2.89 14.88
CA LEU A 124 -4.81 -4.01 13.94
C LEU A 124 -5.13 -5.33 14.62
#